data_AF-C6BWA4-F1
#
_entry.id   AF-C6BWA4-F1
#
_cell.length_a   1.000
_cell.length_b   1.000
_cell.length_c   1.000
_cell.angle_alpha   90.00
_cell.angle_beta   90.00
_cell.angle_gamma   90.00
#
_symmetry.space_group_name_H-M   'P 1'
#
loop_
_entity.id
_entity.type
_entity.pdbx_description
1 polymer ?
#
loop_
_entity_poly.entity_id
_entity_poly.type
_entity_poly.pdbx_seq_one_letter_code
_entity_poly.pdbx_strand_id
1 'polypeptide(L)'
;MKIIRAVAMTVVLVGLMVGNVFAQETVFKPQGSAFVSGIAYHNDGNFAGPMVDISVSNVTGKTIECKITILDDDGNDMSSMGSIVRGGMNSYTVVKSGTGSFSLPPHATRKFTMEYSSAVKYMLGQAIVQWSSDDPNLARALTASVVQAGSASPLNGGQPF
;
A
#
# COMPACT_ATOMS: atom_id res chain seq x y z
N MET A 1 39.32 27.11 -31.17
CA MET A 1 38.22 27.20 -30.17
C MET A 1 36.90 26.52 -30.56
N LYS A 2 36.63 26.19 -31.84
CA LYS A 2 35.35 25.56 -32.25
C LYS A 2 35.24 24.07 -31.89
N ILE A 3 36.35 23.33 -31.86
CA ILE A 3 36.37 21.88 -31.62
C ILE A 3 36.11 21.53 -30.13
N ILE A 4 36.61 22.33 -29.20
CA ILE A 4 36.44 22.10 -27.75
C ILE A 4 34.97 22.20 -27.32
N ARG A 5 34.17 23.08 -27.96
CA ARG A 5 32.74 23.21 -27.70
C ARG A 5 31.93 22.00 -28.20
N ALA A 6 32.35 21.39 -29.31
CA ALA A 6 31.69 20.21 -29.86
C ALA A 6 31.94 18.96 -28.99
N VAL A 7 33.16 18.76 -28.50
CA VAL A 7 33.50 17.63 -27.62
C VAL A 7 32.78 17.72 -26.27
N ALA A 8 32.67 18.93 -25.70
CA ALA A 8 31.93 19.14 -24.45
C ALA A 8 30.42 18.84 -24.58
N MET A 9 29.80 19.18 -25.71
CA MET A 9 28.37 18.89 -25.94
C MET A 9 28.09 17.39 -26.11
N THR A 10 28.98 16.63 -26.75
CA THR A 10 28.79 15.18 -26.93
C THR A 10 28.89 14.43 -25.61
N VAL A 11 29.80 14.81 -24.71
CA VAL A 11 29.92 14.20 -23.38
C VAL A 11 28.67 14.45 -22.52
N VAL A 12 28.06 15.64 -22.63
CA VAL A 12 26.80 15.97 -21.94
C VAL A 12 25.62 15.17 -22.49
N LEU A 13 25.52 15.01 -23.81
CA LEU A 13 24.47 14.23 -24.45
C LEU A 13 24.57 12.73 -24.12
N VAL A 14 25.77 12.16 -24.10
CA VAL A 14 25.97 10.77 -23.68
C VAL A 14 25.63 10.61 -22.19
N GLY A 15 26.08 11.52 -21.31
CA GLY A 15 25.76 11.50 -19.88
C GLY A 15 24.25 11.55 -19.58
N LEU A 16 23.49 12.32 -20.35
CA LEU A 16 22.02 12.39 -20.23
C LEU A 16 21.32 11.11 -20.69
N MET A 17 21.90 10.36 -21.64
CA MET A 17 21.32 9.09 -22.12
C MET A 17 21.63 7.90 -21.19
N VAL A 18 22.69 7.96 -20.38
CA VAL A 18 23.01 6.91 -19.39
C VAL A 18 22.44 7.19 -17.99
N GLY A 19 21.95 8.41 -17.74
CA GLY A 19 21.44 8.84 -16.43
C GLY A 19 20.12 8.23 -15.98
N ASN A 20 19.36 7.56 -16.86
CA ASN A 20 18.03 7.04 -16.55
C ASN A 20 18.02 5.59 -16.03
N VAL A 21 19.18 4.94 -15.84
CA VAL A 21 19.28 3.52 -15.43
C VAL A 21 19.53 3.32 -13.92
N PHE A 22 19.62 4.40 -13.12
CA PHE A 22 19.91 4.29 -11.69
C PHE A 22 18.77 4.75 -10.75
N ALA A 23 17.52 4.77 -11.24
CA ALA A 23 16.38 4.57 -10.34
C ALA A 23 16.18 3.06 -10.21
N GLN A 24 17.04 2.40 -9.44
CA GLN A 24 16.76 1.06 -8.93
C GLN A 24 15.61 1.22 -7.93
N GLU A 25 14.39 1.40 -8.43
CA GLU A 25 13.23 1.05 -7.63
C GLU A 25 13.46 -0.42 -7.28
N THR A 26 13.72 -0.66 -5.99
CA THR A 26 13.67 -2.00 -5.43
C THR A 26 12.26 -2.50 -5.69
N VAL A 27 12.09 -3.18 -6.83
CA VAL A 27 10.81 -3.73 -7.26
C VAL A 27 10.27 -4.52 -6.09
N PHE A 28 9.10 -4.13 -5.59
CA PHE A 28 8.45 -4.84 -4.51
C PHE A 28 8.18 -6.29 -4.97
N LYS A 29 8.88 -7.24 -4.35
CA LYS A 29 8.78 -8.67 -4.67
C LYS A 29 8.02 -9.36 -3.54
N PRO A 30 6.71 -9.58 -3.69
CA PRO A 30 5.90 -10.17 -2.62
C PRO A 30 6.37 -11.60 -2.32
N GLN A 31 6.54 -11.92 -1.04
CA GLN A 31 6.81 -13.26 -0.54
C GLN A 31 5.53 -13.98 -0.11
N GLY A 32 4.52 -13.23 0.31
CA GLY A 32 3.20 -13.74 0.63
C GLY A 32 2.10 -12.75 0.26
N SER A 33 0.88 -13.28 0.09
CA SER A 33 -0.29 -12.47 -0.22
C SER A 33 -1.59 -13.10 0.28
N ALA A 34 -2.60 -12.26 0.50
CA ALA A 34 -3.98 -12.65 0.73
C ALA A 34 -4.92 -11.78 -0.11
N PHE A 35 -5.97 -12.41 -0.64
CA PHE A 35 -7.04 -11.72 -1.36
C PHE A 35 -8.21 -11.44 -0.42
N VAL A 36 -8.81 -10.26 -0.60
CA VAL A 36 -10.02 -9.82 0.09
C VAL A 36 -11.06 -9.51 -0.96
N SER A 37 -12.14 -10.29 -0.99
CA SER A 37 -13.27 -10.04 -1.87
C SER A 37 -14.35 -9.20 -1.17
N GLY A 38 -15.25 -8.62 -1.95
CA GLY A 38 -16.43 -7.94 -1.42
C GLY A 38 -16.15 -6.57 -0.81
N ILE A 39 -15.05 -5.92 -1.21
CA ILE A 39 -14.79 -4.54 -0.82
C ILE A 39 -15.91 -3.68 -1.42
N ALA A 40 -16.59 -2.94 -0.54
CA ALA A 40 -17.59 -1.96 -0.92
C ALA A 40 -17.33 -0.70 -0.11
N TYR A 41 -17.16 0.40 -0.82
CA TYR A 41 -16.99 1.73 -0.27
C TYR A 41 -18.14 2.61 -0.73
N HIS A 42 -18.71 3.33 0.22
CA HIS A 42 -19.78 4.28 -0.01
C HIS A 42 -19.49 5.58 0.72
N ASN A 43 -19.55 6.66 -0.03
CA ASN A 43 -19.50 8.01 0.46
C ASN A 43 -20.57 8.85 -0.27
N ASP A 44 -21.49 9.44 0.47
CA ASP A 44 -22.57 10.29 -0.08
C ASP A 44 -22.26 11.79 0.03
N GLY A 45 -21.04 12.16 0.41
CA GLY A 45 -20.58 13.55 0.51
C GLY A 45 -21.08 14.30 1.76
N ASN A 46 -21.93 13.68 2.59
CA ASN A 46 -22.42 14.24 3.85
C ASN A 46 -22.17 13.31 5.05
N PHE A 47 -21.96 12.04 4.80
CA PHE A 47 -21.69 11.00 5.77
C PHE A 47 -20.61 10.08 5.20
N ALA A 48 -19.58 9.81 6.01
CA ALA A 48 -18.71 8.68 5.70
C ALA A 48 -19.54 7.41 5.93
N GLY A 49 -20.00 6.78 4.84
CA GLY A 49 -20.57 5.43 4.90
C GLY A 49 -19.55 4.41 5.43
N PRO A 50 -19.83 3.10 5.36
CA PRO A 50 -18.90 2.09 5.86
C PRO A 50 -17.51 2.30 5.26
N MET A 51 -16.56 2.71 6.10
CA MET A 51 -15.16 2.85 5.71
C MET A 51 -14.61 1.45 5.46
N VAL A 52 -13.90 1.30 4.35
CA VAL A 52 -13.10 0.10 4.11
C VAL A 52 -11.84 0.23 4.96
N ASP A 53 -11.81 -0.57 6.02
CA ASP A 53 -10.72 -0.61 6.98
C ASP A 53 -10.03 -1.96 6.90
N ILE A 54 -8.76 -2.00 6.48
CA ILE A 54 -7.97 -3.24 6.46
C ILE A 54 -6.88 -3.11 7.52
N SER A 55 -7.03 -3.85 8.61
CA SER A 55 -6.03 -3.93 9.68
C SER A 55 -5.06 -5.05 9.39
N VAL A 56 -3.76 -4.76 9.45
CA VAL A 56 -2.68 -5.70 9.15
C VAL A 56 -1.68 -5.66 10.30
N SER A 57 -1.35 -6.84 10.83
CA SER A 57 -0.40 -7.01 11.92
C SER A 57 0.76 -7.88 11.49
N ASN A 58 1.97 -7.41 11.74
CA ASN A 58 3.19 -8.18 11.55
C ASN A 58 3.41 -9.08 12.75
N VAL A 59 3.35 -10.39 12.55
CA VAL A 59 3.53 -11.38 13.63
C VAL A 59 5.00 -11.72 13.90
N THR A 60 5.92 -11.13 13.14
CA THR A 60 7.33 -11.47 13.14
C THR A 60 8.16 -10.52 13.99
N GLY A 61 9.40 -10.93 14.28
CA GLY A 61 10.40 -10.10 14.97
C GLY A 61 11.17 -9.13 14.08
N LYS A 62 10.82 -9.00 12.79
CA LYS A 62 11.54 -8.15 11.82
C LYS A 62 10.60 -7.11 11.21
N THR A 63 11.15 -5.97 10.78
CA THR A 63 10.40 -5.04 9.93
C THR A 63 10.19 -5.67 8.56
N ILE A 64 8.98 -5.55 8.02
CA ILE A 64 8.64 -5.99 6.67
C ILE A 64 8.05 -4.83 5.88
N GLU A 65 8.12 -4.89 4.56
CA GLU A 65 7.39 -3.99 3.68
C GLU A 65 6.05 -4.60 3.33
N CYS A 66 4.98 -3.82 3.50
CA CYS A 66 3.61 -4.23 3.21
C CYS A 66 3.04 -3.38 2.07
N LYS A 67 2.22 -4.00 1.22
CA LYS A 67 1.47 -3.33 0.17
C LYS A 67 0.01 -3.79 0.22
N ILE A 68 -0.90 -2.84 0.35
CA ILE A 68 -2.34 -3.07 0.24
C ILE A 68 -2.80 -2.44 -1.06
N THR A 69 -3.24 -3.26 -2.01
CA THR A 69 -3.78 -2.79 -3.28
C THR A 69 -5.30 -2.86 -3.23
N ILE A 70 -6.00 -1.75 -3.42
CA ILE A 70 -7.46 -1.73 -3.60
C ILE A 70 -7.75 -1.65 -5.09
N LEU A 71 -8.60 -2.55 -5.59
CA LEU A 71 -9.04 -2.59 -6.97
C LEU A 71 -10.55 -2.34 -7.01
N ASP A 72 -11.00 -1.49 -7.93
CA ASP A 72 -12.43 -1.39 -8.26
C ASP A 72 -12.89 -2.58 -9.12
N ASP A 73 -14.15 -2.55 -9.55
CA ASP A 73 -14.80 -3.59 -10.35
C ASP A 73 -14.25 -3.69 -11.77
N ASP A 74 -13.65 -2.61 -12.29
CA ASP A 74 -12.93 -2.57 -13.56
C ASP A 74 -11.45 -2.98 -13.42
N GLY A 75 -10.97 -3.19 -12.19
CA GLY A 75 -9.59 -3.58 -11.89
C GLY A 75 -8.60 -2.41 -11.83
N ASN A 76 -9.08 -1.16 -11.74
CA ASN A 76 -8.22 0.01 -11.55
C ASN A 76 -7.68 0.08 -10.11
N ASP A 77 -6.44 0.54 -9.95
CA ASP A 77 -5.83 0.73 -8.62
C ASP A 77 -6.36 1.99 -7.94
N MET A 78 -7.09 1.78 -6.84
CA MET A 78 -7.71 2.81 -6.01
C MET A 78 -6.98 3.03 -4.68
N SER A 79 -5.79 2.44 -4.50
CA SER A 79 -5.02 2.51 -3.23
C SER A 79 -4.59 3.93 -2.86
N SER A 80 -4.53 4.83 -3.83
CA SER A 80 -4.22 6.25 -3.61
C SER A 80 -5.35 7.01 -2.90
N MET A 81 -6.55 6.43 -2.81
CA MET A 81 -7.67 6.99 -2.07
C MET A 81 -7.60 6.72 -0.56
N GLY A 82 -6.59 5.99 -0.10
CA GLY A 82 -6.47 5.61 1.30
C GLY A 82 -5.27 6.19 2.02
N SER A 83 -5.33 6.04 3.34
CA SER A 83 -4.26 6.35 4.28
C SER A 83 -3.90 5.13 5.11
N ILE A 84 -2.61 4.97 5.36
CA ILE A 84 -2.06 4.06 6.35
C ILE A 84 -2.00 4.80 7.67
N VAL A 85 -2.66 4.25 8.68
CA VAL A 85 -2.70 4.82 10.02
C VAL A 85 -2.18 3.84 11.06
N ARG A 86 -1.77 4.38 12.21
CA ARG A 86 -1.49 3.64 13.43
C ARG A 86 -2.43 4.09 14.54
N GLY A 87 -2.63 3.22 15.54
CA GLY A 87 -3.39 3.55 16.74
C GLY A 87 -2.79 4.74 17.49
N GLY A 88 -3.68 5.48 18.15
CA GLY A 88 -3.37 6.55 19.10
C GLY A 88 -4.49 6.63 20.13
N MET A 89 -4.22 7.28 21.26
CA MET A 89 -5.11 7.25 22.42
C MET A 89 -6.49 7.86 22.15
N ASN A 90 -6.54 8.94 21.35
CA ASN A 90 -7.76 9.68 21.05
C ASN A 90 -8.07 9.75 19.54
N SER A 91 -7.13 9.33 18.69
CA SER A 91 -7.27 9.37 17.24
C SER A 91 -6.23 8.47 16.57
N TYR A 92 -6.49 8.12 15.32
CA TYR A 92 -5.49 7.50 14.46
C TYR A 92 -4.44 8.53 14.02
N THR A 93 -3.18 8.12 13.97
CA THR A 93 -2.10 8.94 13.39
C THR A 93 -1.80 8.44 11.98
N VAL A 94 -1.84 9.35 10.99
CA VAL A 94 -1.44 9.05 9.62
C VAL A 94 0.06 8.75 9.58
N VAL A 95 0.41 7.58 9.07
CA VAL A 95 1.79 7.15 8.80
C VAL A 95 2.16 7.49 7.36
N LYS A 96 1.22 7.30 6.43
CA LYS A 96 1.39 7.57 5.02
C LYS A 96 0.02 7.75 4.37
N SER A 97 -0.10 8.66 3.40
CA SER A 97 -1.33 8.88 2.64
C SER A 97 -1.05 8.72 1.14
N GLY A 98 -2.11 8.53 0.35
CA GLY A 98 -2.00 8.47 -1.11
C GLY A 98 -1.34 7.18 -1.64
N THR A 99 -1.20 6.15 -0.79
CA THR A 99 -0.58 4.88 -1.17
C THR A 99 -0.94 3.76 -0.19
N GLY A 100 -0.95 2.53 -0.70
CA GLY A 100 -1.06 1.33 0.10
C GLY A 100 0.28 0.71 0.54
N SER A 101 1.42 1.30 0.16
CA SER A 101 2.76 0.75 0.46
C SER A 101 3.38 1.39 1.70
N PHE A 102 3.76 0.58 2.69
CA PHE A 102 4.31 1.06 3.96
C PHE A 102 5.21 0.02 4.65
N SER A 103 6.14 0.52 5.46
CA SER A 103 6.96 -0.32 6.34
C SER A 103 6.19 -0.66 7.61
N LEU A 104 6.23 -1.93 8.01
CA LEU A 104 5.51 -2.48 9.15
C LEU A 104 6.49 -3.07 10.17
N PRO A 105 6.74 -2.37 11.31
CA PRO A 105 7.67 -2.83 12.33
C PRO A 105 7.27 -4.18 12.95
N PRO A 106 8.22 -4.85 13.66
CA PRO A 106 7.93 -6.06 14.41
C PRO A 106 6.74 -5.90 15.34
N HIS A 107 5.83 -6.88 15.36
CA HIS A 107 4.67 -6.91 16.25
C HIS A 107 3.75 -5.68 16.19
N ALA A 108 3.88 -4.87 15.15
CA ALA A 108 3.07 -3.67 14.97
C ALA A 108 1.84 -3.97 14.13
N THR A 109 0.77 -3.22 14.43
CA THR A 109 -0.43 -3.15 13.59
C THR A 109 -0.49 -1.80 12.88
N ARG A 110 -0.92 -1.84 11.62
CA ARG A 110 -1.33 -0.68 10.84
C ARG A 110 -2.70 -0.94 10.25
N LYS A 111 -3.41 0.14 9.96
CA LYS A 111 -4.72 0.07 9.31
C LYS A 111 -4.66 0.88 8.03
N PHE A 112 -5.05 0.30 6.91
CA PHE A 112 -5.43 1.05 5.72
C PHE A 112 -6.88 1.46 5.88
N THR A 113 -7.16 2.75 5.71
CA THR A 113 -8.51 3.31 5.69
C THR A 113 -8.69 4.06 4.39
N MET A 114 -9.79 3.81 3.67
CA MET A 114 -10.21 4.71 2.59
C MET A 114 -10.55 6.08 3.18
N GLU A 115 -10.03 7.14 2.59
CA GLU A 115 -10.26 8.50 3.07
C GLU A 115 -11.66 8.99 2.74
N TYR A 116 -12.16 9.91 3.56
CA TYR A 116 -13.37 10.65 3.24
C TYR A 116 -13.11 11.64 2.11
N SER A 117 -14.07 11.76 1.19
CA SER A 117 -14.10 12.75 0.13
C SER A 117 -15.39 13.56 0.21
N SER A 118 -15.37 14.83 -0.17
CA SER A 118 -16.61 15.60 -0.35
C SER A 118 -17.39 15.18 -1.60
N ALA A 119 -16.77 14.41 -2.51
CA ALA A 119 -17.43 13.86 -3.67
C ALA A 119 -18.17 12.57 -3.32
N VAL A 120 -19.40 12.45 -3.81
CA VAL A 120 -20.15 11.19 -3.79
C VAL A 120 -19.36 10.14 -4.54
N LYS A 121 -19.10 9.00 -3.90
CA LYS A 121 -18.37 7.87 -4.48
C LYS A 121 -18.95 6.54 -4.01
N TYR A 122 -19.14 5.65 -4.98
CA TYR A 122 -19.50 4.26 -4.78
C TYR A 122 -18.43 3.42 -5.47
N MET A 123 -17.90 2.43 -4.78
CA MET A 123 -16.96 1.48 -5.35
C MET A 123 -17.28 0.09 -4.82
N LEU A 124 -17.31 -0.87 -5.72
CA LEU A 124 -17.26 -2.29 -5.43
C LEU A 124 -15.94 -2.82 -5.96
N GLY A 125 -15.40 -3.84 -5.31
CA GLY A 125 -14.17 -4.46 -5.79
C GLY A 125 -13.52 -5.40 -4.80
N GLN A 126 -12.20 -5.39 -4.80
CA GLN A 126 -11.38 -6.34 -4.06
C GLN A 126 -10.10 -5.68 -3.55
N ALA A 127 -9.44 -6.32 -2.59
CA ALA A 127 -8.13 -5.90 -2.14
C ALA A 127 -7.12 -7.07 -2.19
N ILE A 128 -5.86 -6.71 -2.36
CA ILE A 128 -4.73 -7.63 -2.29
C ILE A 128 -3.80 -7.11 -1.20
N VAL A 129 -3.60 -7.90 -0.15
CA VAL A 129 -2.63 -7.60 0.91
C VAL A 129 -1.39 -8.43 0.64
N GLN A 130 -0.24 -7.77 0.50
CA GLN A 130 1.02 -8.41 0.16
C GLN A 130 2.12 -7.93 1.09
N TRP A 131 3.17 -8.74 1.25
CA TRP A 131 4.33 -8.36 2.04
C TRP A 131 5.63 -8.88 1.43
N SER A 132 6.73 -8.21 1.79
CA SER A 132 8.10 -8.62 1.47
C SER A 132 9.05 -8.32 2.63
N SER A 133 10.08 -9.13 2.77
CA SER A 133 11.13 -9.04 3.77
C SER A 133 12.48 -9.31 3.11
N ASP A 134 13.55 -8.91 3.79
CA ASP A 134 14.92 -9.29 3.47
C ASP A 134 15.24 -10.76 3.83
N ASP A 135 14.38 -11.41 4.63
CA ASP A 135 14.51 -12.81 4.99
C ASP A 135 13.79 -13.71 3.97
N PRO A 136 14.52 -14.45 3.11
CA PRO A 136 13.90 -15.30 2.10
C PRO A 136 13.16 -16.50 2.69
N ASN A 137 13.44 -16.87 3.95
CA ASN A 137 12.83 -18.03 4.62
C ASN A 137 11.57 -17.66 5.41
N LEU A 138 11.24 -16.37 5.48
CA LEU A 138 9.99 -15.95 6.06
C LEU A 138 8.86 -16.41 5.13
N ALA A 139 8.01 -17.33 5.61
CA ALA A 139 6.92 -17.89 4.81
C ALA A 139 5.57 -17.26 5.13
N ARG A 140 5.40 -16.76 6.35
CA ARG A 140 4.17 -16.13 6.86
C ARG A 140 4.54 -15.00 7.78
N ALA A 141 4.12 -13.79 7.47
CA ALA A 141 4.48 -12.60 8.23
C ALA A 141 3.28 -11.79 8.70
N LEU A 142 2.13 -11.96 8.05
CA LEU A 142 0.97 -11.12 8.26
C LEU A 142 -0.24 -11.89 8.77
N THR A 143 -0.91 -11.31 9.75
CA THR A 143 -2.33 -11.57 10.02
C THR A 143 -3.11 -10.30 9.71
N ALA A 144 -4.33 -10.42 9.20
CA ALA A 144 -5.11 -9.26 8.84
C ALA A 144 -6.61 -9.49 9.03
N SER A 145 -7.36 -8.39 9.10
CA SER A 145 -8.82 -8.38 9.12
C SER A 145 -9.34 -7.22 8.30
N VAL A 146 -10.44 -7.43 7.58
CA VAL A 146 -11.20 -6.36 6.95
C VAL A 146 -12.37 -6.00 7.87
N VAL A 147 -12.58 -4.71 8.08
CA VAL A 147 -13.74 -4.16 8.76
C VAL A 147 -14.57 -3.45 7.71
N GLN A 148 -15.83 -3.88 7.60
CA GLN A 148 -16.80 -3.31 6.68
C GLN A 148 -18.16 -3.24 7.39
N ALA A 149 -18.79 -2.07 7.36
CA ALA A 149 -20.07 -1.82 8.04
C ALA A 149 -20.07 -2.25 9.52
N GLY A 150 -18.94 -2.06 10.21
CA GLY A 150 -18.78 -2.41 11.63
C GLY A 150 -18.54 -3.89 11.92
N SER A 151 -18.57 -4.76 10.91
CA SER A 151 -18.25 -6.18 11.05
C SER A 151 -16.79 -6.44 10.67
N ALA A 152 -16.06 -7.14 11.53
CA ALA A 152 -14.67 -7.53 11.28
C ALA A 152 -14.61 -8.98 10.78
N SER A 153 -14.02 -9.19 9.61
CA SER A 153 -13.79 -10.51 9.01
C SER A 153 -12.29 -10.79 8.94
N PRO A 154 -11.80 -11.86 9.58
CA PRO A 154 -10.38 -12.18 9.54
C PRO A 154 -10.00 -12.72 8.16
N LEU A 155 -8.89 -12.23 7.61
CA LEU A 155 -8.30 -12.77 6.39
C LEU A 155 -7.66 -14.13 6.71
N ASN A 156 -7.77 -15.09 5.78
CA ASN A 156 -7.19 -16.43 5.94
C ASN A 156 -7.61 -17.13 7.26
N GLY A 157 -8.85 -16.93 7.71
CA GLY A 157 -9.33 -17.49 8.98
C GLY A 157 -8.57 -17.00 10.21
N GLY A 158 -7.87 -15.86 10.11
CA GLY A 158 -7.03 -15.29 11.16
C GLY A 158 -5.63 -15.91 11.24
N GLN A 159 -5.31 -16.86 10.35
CA GLN A 159 -4.00 -17.48 10.29
C GLN A 159 -2.99 -16.59 9.56
N PRO A 160 -1.72 -16.60 10.01
CA PRO A 160 -0.66 -15.91 9.29
C PRO A 160 -0.54 -16.37 7.82
N PHE A 161 -0.22 -15.42 6.94
CA PHE A 161 0.09 -15.60 5.52
C PHE A 161 1.29 -14.75 5.09
#